data_AF-A0A1V6HAF4-F1
#
_entry.id   AF-A0A1V6HAF4-F1
#
_cell.length_a   1.000
_cell.length_b   1.000
_cell.length_c   1.000
_cell.angle_alpha   90.00
_cell.angle_beta   90.00
_cell.angle_gamma   90.00
#
_symmetry.space_group_name_H-M   'P 1'
#
loop_
_entity.id
_entity.type
_entity.pdbx_description
1 polymer ?
#
loop_
_entity_poly.entity_id
_entity_poly.type
_entity_poly.pdbx_seq_one_letter_code
_entity_poly.pdbx_strand_id
1 'polypeptide(L)'
;MVVLLGEAKPGDVIFNEVMWGGTEADSSEKWIELRNTTSEPFDLSGWKISNAGFPYGSDFAFDDDLRIVHDAIIQPYGLFLIQQFEQDKSSVASPINIVAQATGIVPNRLVLFKSATAPNTYELMDADEVVIDAFKLTGRVGVEGYRNPFKQSTSMERNAVPGDGTLDSSWHPATAAEGWKRDPWQDEDLGTPGRPNSDIAGNNDIEACLEIYEDLVYSACEAISAENGRCVMIPFGDGEPCDDGLFCTVGETCNDGVCGNGEPRDCSDEGVEAPCTIDWCDEDAQECVNDWDPDALEGGGGHETCSDGIDNNCDGLTDEEDPLCGMFLDSATPLVVSMWGGSEIEITGRNLDLVTQIVFGDIPADFELVDVNTIVMTTPAMDGGPGDYKIVALANGVSTELESLIRVIGYADGIKAGIVEPTTAISINLGQTTPEIKAKVEVEGLTDTDPLGDPGLLISEVGYGPHPSEPLHDAGWTWRPVQAADCFECGPFFLYVTTFNDLPLGDYFVTYRFSLDGGYTYQFAHIGEPQSGPFDIDAALELFVIEEP
;
A
#
# COMPACT_ATOMS: atom_id res chain seq x y z
N MET A 1 15.18 1.96 44.79
CA MET A 1 15.19 0.80 43.88
C MET A 1 15.62 -0.38 44.74
N VAL A 2 14.76 -1.39 44.91
CA VAL A 2 15.13 -2.63 45.62
C VAL A 2 15.87 -3.46 44.59
N VAL A 3 17.18 -3.63 44.75
CA VAL A 3 17.94 -4.57 43.92
C VAL A 3 17.56 -5.96 44.41
N LEU A 4 16.87 -6.73 43.58
CA LEU A 4 16.65 -8.15 43.83
C LEU A 4 17.94 -8.85 43.41
N LEU A 5 18.56 -9.55 44.36
CA LEU A 5 19.76 -10.36 44.12
C LEU A 5 19.29 -11.74 43.63
N GLY A 6 19.96 -12.27 42.60
CA GLY A 6 19.67 -13.62 42.08
C GLY A 6 20.25 -14.73 42.98
N GLU A 7 19.72 -15.95 42.85
CA GLU A 7 20.36 -17.17 43.35
C GLU A 7 21.23 -17.75 42.22
N ALA A 8 22.55 -17.78 42.41
CA ALA A 8 23.48 -18.19 41.37
C ALA A 8 23.39 -19.70 41.08
N LYS A 9 23.43 -20.05 39.80
CA LYS A 9 23.52 -21.43 39.30
C LYS A 9 24.88 -21.68 38.65
N PRO A 10 25.25 -22.96 38.44
CA PRO A 10 26.48 -23.28 37.73
C PRO A 10 26.58 -22.56 36.39
N GLY A 11 27.64 -21.77 36.20
CA GLY A 11 27.88 -20.94 35.02
C GLY A 11 27.41 -19.48 35.09
N ASP A 12 26.64 -19.08 36.10
CA ASP A 12 26.14 -17.69 36.23
C ASP A 12 27.26 -16.71 36.63
N VAL A 13 28.17 -17.16 37.50
CA VAL A 13 29.42 -16.47 37.84
C VAL A 13 30.59 -17.44 37.61
N ILE A 14 31.52 -17.05 36.74
CA ILE A 14 32.62 -17.92 36.32
C ILE A 14 33.97 -17.31 36.66
N PHE A 15 35.00 -18.14 36.74
CA PHE A 15 36.37 -17.67 36.66
C PHE A 15 36.61 -17.09 35.26
N ASN A 16 36.93 -15.79 35.19
CA ASN A 16 37.14 -15.06 33.95
C ASN A 16 38.62 -15.00 33.56
N GLU A 17 39.47 -14.68 34.53
CA GLU A 17 40.90 -14.53 34.29
C GLU A 17 41.70 -14.86 35.55
N VAL A 18 42.83 -15.53 35.41
CA VAL A 18 43.64 -16.03 36.54
C VAL A 18 45.13 -15.82 36.30
N MET A 19 45.74 -14.94 37.11
CA MET A 19 47.20 -14.75 37.17
C MET A 19 47.79 -15.58 38.32
N TRP A 20 47.90 -16.88 38.10
CA TRP A 20 48.33 -17.81 39.15
C TRP A 20 49.85 -17.81 39.40
N GLY A 21 50.66 -17.43 38.41
CA GLY A 21 52.13 -17.45 38.47
C GLY A 21 52.78 -16.25 39.15
N GLY A 22 52.00 -15.21 39.41
CA GLY A 22 52.50 -13.90 39.82
C GLY A 22 52.94 -13.05 38.64
N THR A 23 53.22 -11.78 38.90
CA THR A 23 53.73 -10.82 37.91
C THR A 23 55.24 -10.93 37.76
N GLU A 24 55.81 -10.28 36.75
CA GLU A 24 57.27 -10.11 36.64
C GLU A 24 57.83 -9.36 37.86
N ALA A 25 57.07 -8.37 38.35
CA ALA A 25 57.39 -7.53 39.49
C ALA A 25 57.50 -8.34 40.80
N ASP A 26 56.53 -9.22 41.07
CA ASP A 26 56.55 -10.10 42.24
C ASP A 26 55.79 -11.42 41.97
N SER A 27 56.48 -12.55 42.15
CA SER A 27 55.89 -13.90 42.05
C SER A 27 54.75 -14.18 43.05
N SER A 28 54.61 -13.33 44.07
CA SER A 28 53.49 -13.36 45.01
C SER A 28 52.30 -12.55 44.52
N GLU A 29 52.43 -11.68 43.53
CA GLU A 29 51.34 -10.84 43.02
C GLU A 29 50.35 -11.64 42.17
N LYS A 30 49.48 -12.39 42.84
CA LYS A 30 48.48 -13.25 42.21
C LYS A 30 47.11 -12.61 42.28
N TRP A 31 46.28 -12.93 41.31
CA TRP A 31 44.90 -12.47 41.29
C TRP A 31 43.99 -13.41 40.49
N ILE A 32 42.71 -13.29 40.78
CA ILE A 32 41.60 -13.98 40.13
C ILE A 32 40.56 -12.91 39.80
N GLU A 33 40.03 -12.97 38.59
CA GLU A 33 38.88 -12.22 38.18
C GLU A 33 37.70 -13.16 37.93
N LEU A 34 36.52 -12.77 38.40
CA LEU A 34 35.25 -13.43 38.12
C LEU A 34 34.44 -12.60 37.13
N ARG A 35 33.60 -13.27 36.32
CA ARG A 35 32.65 -12.63 35.40
C ARG A 35 31.23 -13.13 35.67
N ASN A 36 30.29 -12.20 35.74
CA ASN A 36 28.87 -12.51 35.68
C ASN A 36 28.44 -12.71 34.22
N THR A 37 27.83 -13.84 33.89
CA THR A 37 27.38 -14.14 32.52
C THR A 37 25.91 -13.76 32.28
N THR A 38 25.25 -13.22 33.30
CA THR A 38 23.81 -12.96 33.32
C THR A 38 23.50 -11.47 33.44
N SER A 39 22.23 -11.13 33.22
CA SER A 39 21.67 -9.79 33.43
C SER A 39 21.28 -9.51 34.89
N GLU A 40 21.50 -10.44 35.83
CA GLU A 40 21.12 -10.32 37.24
C GLU A 40 22.35 -10.02 38.12
N PRO A 41 22.28 -9.12 39.12
CA PRO A 41 23.35 -8.94 40.09
C PRO A 41 23.39 -10.07 41.12
N PHE A 42 24.59 -10.47 41.55
CA PHE A 42 24.79 -11.48 42.60
C PHE A 42 25.58 -10.91 43.78
N ASP A 43 25.14 -11.21 44.99
CA ASP A 43 25.89 -10.94 46.21
C ASP A 43 26.80 -12.14 46.51
N LEU A 44 28.10 -11.89 46.53
CA LEU A 44 29.13 -12.90 46.76
C LEU A 44 29.47 -13.04 48.25
N SER A 45 28.70 -12.43 49.15
CA SER A 45 28.88 -12.58 50.60
C SER A 45 28.72 -14.05 51.02
N GLY A 46 29.69 -14.56 51.79
CA GLY A 46 29.73 -15.96 52.24
C GLY A 46 30.24 -16.95 51.19
N TRP A 47 30.53 -16.49 49.96
CA TRP A 47 31.15 -17.34 48.94
C TRP A 47 32.62 -17.61 49.25
N LYS A 48 33.16 -18.64 48.61
CA LYS A 48 34.56 -19.03 48.78
C LYS A 48 35.15 -19.68 47.53
N ILE A 49 36.47 -19.75 47.50
CA ILE A 49 37.22 -20.56 46.53
C ILE A 49 37.93 -21.69 47.26
N SER A 50 37.59 -22.93 46.91
CA SER A 50 38.18 -24.10 47.56
C SER A 50 39.69 -24.20 47.32
N ASN A 51 40.44 -24.61 48.34
CA ASN A 51 41.90 -24.80 48.30
C ASN A 51 42.77 -23.56 47.96
N ALA A 52 42.18 -22.36 47.87
CA ALA A 52 42.87 -21.13 47.49
C ALA A 52 43.43 -20.31 48.68
N GLY A 53 43.31 -20.80 49.91
CA GLY A 53 43.73 -20.13 51.15
C GLY A 53 45.05 -20.61 51.77
N PHE A 54 45.50 -19.93 52.83
CA PHE A 54 46.69 -20.30 53.63
C PHE A 54 46.37 -20.65 55.11
N PRO A 55 46.71 -21.83 55.65
CA PRO A 55 47.72 -22.75 55.16
C PRO A 55 47.24 -23.49 53.92
N TYR A 56 48.20 -23.95 53.13
CA TYR A 56 47.96 -24.67 51.89
C TYR A 56 46.78 -25.67 51.98
N GLY A 57 45.86 -25.60 51.03
CA GLY A 57 44.68 -26.46 50.97
C GLY A 57 43.52 -26.01 51.87
N SER A 58 43.60 -24.82 52.47
CA SER A 58 42.44 -24.17 53.07
C SER A 58 41.63 -23.41 52.01
N ASP A 59 40.37 -23.12 52.32
CA ASP A 59 39.50 -22.33 51.46
C ASP A 59 39.80 -20.83 51.61
N PHE A 60 39.58 -20.07 50.53
CA PHE A 60 39.64 -18.61 50.54
C PHE A 60 38.20 -18.06 50.59
N ALA A 61 37.76 -17.60 51.76
CA ALA A 61 36.41 -17.07 51.97
C ALA A 61 36.34 -15.56 51.69
N PHE A 62 35.18 -15.08 51.20
CA PHE A 62 34.98 -13.68 50.81
C PHE A 62 34.45 -12.78 51.95
N ASP A 63 34.03 -13.36 53.09
CA ASP A 63 33.23 -12.72 54.14
C ASP A 63 34.02 -12.30 55.41
N ASP A 64 35.36 -12.37 55.40
CA ASP A 64 36.14 -11.95 56.57
C ASP A 64 36.16 -10.42 56.68
N ASP A 65 35.43 -9.89 57.69
CA ASP A 65 35.19 -8.48 58.09
C ASP A 65 36.43 -7.56 58.14
N LEU A 66 37.63 -8.07 57.84
CA LEU A 66 38.89 -7.34 57.87
C LEU A 66 39.38 -6.86 56.51
N ARG A 67 38.76 -7.17 55.34
CA ARG A 67 39.39 -6.82 54.04
C ARG A 67 38.58 -6.83 52.72
N ILE A 68 37.27 -6.61 52.75
CA ILE A 68 36.51 -6.18 51.54
C ILE A 68 36.86 -4.70 51.25
N VAL A 69 37.34 -4.40 50.03
CA VAL A 69 37.72 -3.03 49.63
C VAL A 69 36.58 -2.33 48.88
N HIS A 70 35.74 -3.08 48.18
CA HIS A 70 34.52 -2.62 47.49
C HIS A 70 33.38 -3.65 47.60
N ASP A 71 32.14 -3.20 47.37
CA ASP A 71 30.89 -3.97 47.46
C ASP A 71 31.03 -5.45 47.01
N ALA A 72 30.45 -6.37 47.77
CA ALA A 72 30.46 -7.82 47.50
C ALA A 72 29.54 -8.21 46.34
N ILE A 73 28.86 -7.22 45.72
CA ILE A 73 27.96 -7.42 44.61
C ILE A 73 28.72 -7.38 43.28
N ILE A 74 28.64 -8.48 42.52
CA ILE A 74 29.00 -8.49 41.10
C ILE A 74 27.81 -8.03 40.27
N GLN A 75 27.99 -6.96 39.49
CA GLN A 75 26.92 -6.37 38.67
C GLN A 75 26.58 -7.26 37.46
N PRO A 76 25.41 -7.07 36.81
CA PRO A 76 25.08 -7.72 35.55
C PRO A 76 26.19 -7.56 34.52
N TYR A 77 26.62 -8.67 33.90
CA TYR A 77 27.73 -8.70 32.96
C TYR A 77 29.06 -8.10 33.47
N GLY A 78 29.18 -7.91 34.78
CA GLY A 78 30.30 -7.25 35.42
C GLY A 78 31.47 -8.18 35.72
N LEU A 79 32.61 -7.56 36.05
CA LEU A 79 33.83 -8.23 36.49
C LEU A 79 34.04 -8.00 38.00
N PHE A 80 34.68 -8.95 38.67
CA PHE A 80 34.97 -8.89 40.10
C PHE A 80 36.39 -9.36 40.39
N LEU A 81 37.25 -8.44 40.86
CA LEU A 81 38.69 -8.65 40.97
C LEU A 81 39.14 -8.95 42.41
N ILE A 82 39.82 -10.08 42.58
CA ILE A 82 40.41 -10.57 43.83
C ILE A 82 41.93 -10.59 43.67
N GLN A 83 42.68 -9.82 44.47
CA GLN A 83 44.13 -9.72 44.30
C GLN A 83 44.94 -9.79 45.60
N GLN A 84 46.20 -10.22 45.47
CA GLN A 84 47.09 -10.47 46.60
C GLN A 84 47.64 -9.23 47.30
N PHE A 85 47.65 -8.07 46.63
CA PHE A 85 48.19 -6.82 47.15
C PHE A 85 47.13 -5.72 47.23
N GLU A 86 47.38 -4.70 48.05
CA GLU A 86 46.56 -3.48 48.06
C GLU A 86 46.80 -2.67 46.77
N GLN A 87 45.84 -1.82 46.38
CA GLN A 87 45.91 -1.09 45.11
C GLN A 87 47.21 -0.34 44.92
N ASP A 88 47.75 0.32 45.95
CA ASP A 88 48.97 1.12 45.85
C ASP A 88 50.23 0.30 45.53
N LYS A 89 50.26 -0.98 45.96
CA LYS A 89 51.39 -1.91 45.78
C LYS A 89 51.23 -2.84 44.59
N SER A 90 50.04 -2.92 44.02
CA SER A 90 49.79 -3.76 42.86
C SER A 90 50.19 -3.08 41.54
N SER A 91 50.65 -3.90 40.60
CA SER A 91 50.89 -3.62 39.19
C SER A 91 49.57 -3.50 38.41
N VAL A 92 48.45 -4.02 38.92
CA VAL A 92 47.12 -3.87 38.34
C VAL A 92 46.56 -2.47 38.63
N ALA A 93 46.04 -1.80 37.60
CA ALA A 93 45.42 -0.49 37.67
C ALA A 93 43.90 -0.53 37.89
N SER A 94 43.25 -1.64 37.55
CA SER A 94 41.81 -1.81 37.70
C SER A 94 41.36 -1.81 39.17
N PRO A 95 40.16 -1.30 39.49
CA PRO A 95 39.64 -1.27 40.85
C PRO A 95 39.51 -2.67 41.46
N ILE A 96 39.85 -2.79 42.74
CA ILE A 96 39.86 -4.06 43.47
C ILE A 96 38.58 -4.22 44.26
N ASN A 97 37.97 -5.42 44.19
CA ASN A 97 36.87 -5.79 45.06
C ASN A 97 37.37 -6.40 46.38
N ILE A 98 38.27 -7.40 46.30
CA ILE A 98 38.84 -8.10 47.47
C ILE A 98 40.37 -8.03 47.46
N VAL A 99 40.96 -7.64 48.60
CA VAL A 99 42.42 -7.68 48.81
C VAL A 99 42.78 -8.84 49.75
N ALA A 100 43.45 -9.87 49.22
CA ALA A 100 44.07 -10.93 50.01
C ALA A 100 45.36 -10.45 50.70
N GLN A 101 45.75 -11.03 51.84
CA GLN A 101 46.94 -10.57 52.59
C GLN A 101 48.27 -11.10 52.05
N ALA A 102 49.22 -10.20 51.77
CA ALA A 102 50.58 -10.54 51.33
C ALA A 102 51.42 -11.32 52.36
N THR A 103 51.24 -11.05 53.66
CA THR A 103 52.07 -11.58 54.75
C THR A 103 51.25 -11.90 56.01
N GLY A 104 51.48 -13.07 56.62
CA GLY A 104 50.77 -13.54 57.82
C GLY A 104 50.47 -15.05 57.80
N ILE A 105 50.15 -15.65 58.95
CA ILE A 105 49.64 -17.04 59.09
C ILE A 105 48.13 -16.95 59.36
N VAL A 106 47.34 -16.71 58.31
CA VAL A 106 45.87 -16.64 58.37
C VAL A 106 45.26 -17.10 57.03
N PRO A 107 44.06 -17.73 57.03
CA PRO A 107 43.41 -18.37 55.88
C PRO A 107 43.34 -17.51 54.60
N ASN A 108 43.36 -16.19 54.73
CA ASN A 108 42.96 -15.27 53.66
C ASN A 108 44.14 -14.70 52.86
N ARG A 109 45.19 -15.50 52.66
CA ARG A 109 46.22 -15.28 51.64
C ARG A 109 45.84 -16.10 50.41
N LEU A 110 45.87 -15.50 49.23
CA LEU A 110 45.56 -16.19 47.97
C LEU A 110 46.73 -17.12 47.60
N VAL A 111 46.50 -18.42 47.68
CA VAL A 111 47.49 -19.46 47.41
C VAL A 111 47.07 -20.26 46.19
N LEU A 112 47.55 -19.79 45.03
CA LEU A 112 47.49 -20.53 43.77
C LEU A 112 48.85 -21.13 43.49
N PHE A 113 48.92 -22.42 43.15
CA PHE A 113 50.18 -23.05 42.81
C PHE A 113 49.93 -24.20 41.86
N LYS A 114 50.95 -24.55 41.10
CA LYS A 114 50.94 -25.71 40.20
C LYS A 114 51.50 -26.91 40.94
N SER A 115 50.74 -28.01 40.99
CA SER A 115 51.22 -29.29 41.54
C SER A 115 52.02 -30.06 40.49
N ALA A 116 53.08 -30.74 40.94
CA ALA A 116 53.95 -31.54 40.09
C ALA A 116 53.41 -32.96 39.80
N THR A 117 52.35 -33.40 40.49
CA THR A 117 51.89 -34.80 40.50
C THR A 117 50.44 -35.01 40.08
N ALA A 118 49.57 -34.01 40.29
CA ALA A 118 48.16 -34.04 39.87
C ALA A 118 47.65 -32.60 39.70
N PRO A 119 46.63 -32.34 38.87
CA PRO A 119 46.04 -31.01 38.74
C PRO A 119 45.48 -30.51 40.08
N ASN A 120 45.69 -29.23 40.39
CA ASN A 120 44.93 -28.58 41.47
C ASN A 120 43.62 -28.05 40.91
N THR A 121 42.51 -28.38 41.58
CA THR A 121 41.18 -27.88 41.22
C THR A 121 40.76 -26.85 42.25
N TYR A 122 40.26 -25.72 41.75
CA TYR A 122 39.74 -24.62 42.55
C TYR A 122 38.28 -24.45 42.17
N GLU A 123 37.38 -24.55 43.14
CA GLU A 123 35.94 -24.46 42.92
C GLU A 123 35.44 -23.18 43.57
N LEU A 124 34.70 -22.37 42.81
CA LEU A 124 33.93 -21.25 43.30
C LEU A 124 32.63 -21.80 43.87
N MET A 125 32.41 -21.57 45.16
CA MET A 125 31.23 -22.04 45.87
C MET A 125 30.45 -20.86 46.43
N ASP A 126 29.13 -20.93 46.30
CA ASP A 126 28.24 -19.98 46.98
C ASP A 126 28.16 -20.24 48.49
N ALA A 127 27.38 -19.41 49.18
CA ALA A 127 27.19 -19.50 50.64
C ALA A 127 26.52 -20.81 51.10
N ASP A 128 25.84 -21.53 50.21
CA ASP A 128 25.19 -22.81 50.45
C ASP A 128 26.06 -24.02 50.01
N GLU A 129 27.33 -23.77 49.68
CA GLU A 129 28.32 -24.77 49.22
C GLU A 129 27.99 -25.38 47.83
N VAL A 130 27.17 -24.70 47.02
CA VAL A 130 26.93 -25.08 45.62
C VAL A 130 28.11 -24.64 44.78
N VAL A 131 28.69 -25.56 44.00
CA VAL A 131 29.75 -25.25 43.05
C VAL A 131 29.16 -24.50 41.85
N ILE A 132 29.58 -23.26 41.66
CA ILE A 132 29.12 -22.38 40.59
C ILE A 132 30.03 -22.48 39.36
N ASP A 133 31.34 -22.54 39.56
CA ASP A 133 32.32 -22.79 38.51
C ASP A 133 33.61 -23.37 39.11
N ALA A 134 34.51 -23.90 38.30
CA ALA A 134 35.76 -24.47 38.78
C ALA A 134 36.85 -24.45 37.73
N PHE A 135 38.09 -24.09 38.08
CA PHE A 135 39.23 -24.21 37.15
C PHE A 135 40.28 -25.23 37.62
N LYS A 136 41.09 -25.72 36.69
CA LYS A 136 42.19 -26.67 36.96
C LYS A 136 43.54 -26.14 36.51
N LEU A 137 44.55 -26.32 37.36
CA LEU A 137 45.96 -26.14 37.00
C LEU A 137 46.58 -27.50 36.69
N THR A 138 46.49 -27.94 35.42
CA THR A 138 46.82 -29.32 34.94
C THR A 138 48.28 -29.55 34.55
N GLY A 139 49.02 -28.48 34.30
CA GLY A 139 50.46 -28.52 34.12
C GLY A 139 51.00 -29.04 32.79
N ARG A 140 50.17 -29.54 31.86
CA ARG A 140 50.58 -29.87 30.48
C ARG A 140 50.30 -28.75 29.49
N VAL A 141 49.09 -28.16 29.47
CA VAL A 141 48.75 -26.94 28.72
C VAL A 141 47.59 -26.19 29.41
N GLY A 142 47.65 -26.03 30.74
CA GLY A 142 46.84 -25.04 31.46
C GLY A 142 47.49 -23.64 31.33
N VAL A 143 47.58 -23.24 30.06
CA VAL A 143 47.85 -21.96 29.37
C VAL A 143 48.60 -20.87 30.13
N GLU A 144 49.69 -20.37 29.55
CA GLU A 144 50.88 -19.82 30.23
C GLU A 144 50.62 -18.68 31.24
N GLY A 145 50.21 -19.02 32.46
CA GLY A 145 50.43 -18.27 33.70
C GLY A 145 51.90 -17.96 34.07
N TYR A 146 52.80 -17.86 33.10
CA TYR A 146 54.20 -18.30 33.26
C TYR A 146 55.16 -17.16 33.60
N ARG A 147 55.75 -17.18 34.80
CA ARG A 147 56.94 -16.37 35.10
C ARG A 147 58.18 -16.98 34.41
N ASN A 148 58.61 -16.39 33.30
CA ASN A 148 59.93 -16.67 32.73
C ASN A 148 60.92 -15.62 33.24
N PRO A 149 62.14 -15.96 33.68
CA PRO A 149 63.18 -14.97 33.91
C PRO A 149 63.58 -14.17 32.64
N PHE A 150 63.08 -14.55 31.46
CA PHE A 150 63.42 -14.03 30.14
C PHE A 150 62.20 -13.75 29.22
N LYS A 151 60.96 -13.78 29.73
CA LYS A 151 59.71 -13.46 29.01
C LYS A 151 58.66 -12.92 30.01
N GLN A 152 57.74 -12.09 29.50
CA GLN A 152 56.57 -11.56 30.19
C GLN A 152 55.75 -12.66 30.88
N SER A 153 55.24 -12.38 32.08
CA SER A 153 54.22 -13.24 32.71
C SER A 153 52.91 -13.04 31.95
N THR A 154 52.09 -14.07 31.89
CA THR A 154 50.84 -14.05 31.13
C THR A 154 49.76 -14.65 32.02
N SER A 155 48.53 -14.15 31.98
CA SER A 155 47.39 -14.72 32.71
C SER A 155 46.69 -15.82 31.88
N MET A 156 45.85 -16.61 32.56
CA MET A 156 44.89 -17.50 31.90
C MET A 156 43.57 -16.78 31.74
N GLU A 157 43.04 -16.71 30.52
CA GLU A 157 41.76 -16.06 30.21
C GLU A 157 40.73 -17.10 29.77
N ARG A 158 39.50 -16.92 30.23
CA ARG A 158 38.35 -17.71 29.85
C ARG A 158 37.91 -17.35 28.45
N ASN A 159 37.59 -18.33 27.61
CA ASN A 159 37.11 -18.03 26.25
C ASN A 159 35.77 -17.25 26.28
N ALA A 160 35.48 -16.51 25.20
CA ALA A 160 34.23 -15.78 25.02
C ALA A 160 33.01 -16.67 25.31
N VAL A 161 32.96 -17.85 24.68
CA VAL A 161 32.08 -18.96 25.04
C VAL A 161 32.76 -19.78 26.15
N PRO A 162 32.32 -19.65 27.41
CA PRO A 162 33.13 -20.09 28.53
C PRO A 162 33.26 -21.62 28.65
N GLY A 163 32.23 -22.40 28.33
CA GLY A 163 32.28 -23.87 28.47
C GLY A 163 32.53 -24.36 29.91
N ASP A 164 33.16 -25.53 30.09
CA ASP A 164 33.48 -26.12 31.40
C ASP A 164 34.85 -25.62 31.91
N GLY A 165 34.84 -25.06 33.12
CA GLY A 165 35.99 -24.44 33.81
C GLY A 165 37.21 -25.35 33.90
N THR A 166 36.96 -26.66 33.93
CA THR A 166 37.96 -27.67 34.22
C THR A 166 38.63 -28.26 32.98
N LEU A 167 38.21 -27.84 31.78
CA LEU A 167 38.76 -28.28 30.51
C LEU A 167 39.76 -27.25 29.98
N ASP A 168 40.95 -27.71 29.58
CA ASP A 168 41.98 -26.84 28.97
C ASP A 168 41.44 -26.12 27.70
N SER A 169 40.48 -26.71 26.99
CA SER A 169 39.85 -26.14 25.78
C SER A 169 39.02 -24.88 26.03
N SER A 170 38.69 -24.61 27.29
CA SER A 170 37.87 -23.47 27.68
C SER A 170 38.69 -22.27 28.15
N TRP A 171 40.01 -22.34 27.98
CA TRP A 171 40.96 -21.31 28.37
C TRP A 171 41.94 -21.01 27.24
N HIS A 172 42.45 -19.79 27.21
CA HIS A 172 43.55 -19.35 26.37
C HIS A 172 44.55 -18.52 27.19
N PRO A 173 45.81 -18.34 26.75
CA PRO A 173 46.71 -17.41 27.41
C PRO A 173 46.36 -15.99 26.96
N ALA A 174 46.44 -15.02 27.88
CA ALA A 174 46.25 -13.63 27.49
C ALA A 174 47.25 -13.21 26.40
N THR A 175 46.77 -12.50 25.39
CA THR A 175 47.60 -11.96 24.30
C THR A 175 47.62 -10.44 24.28
N ALA A 176 46.79 -9.80 25.11
CA ALA A 176 46.77 -8.36 25.33
C ALA A 176 47.41 -7.98 26.68
N ALA A 177 47.91 -6.75 26.80
CA ALA A 177 48.39 -6.16 28.03
C ALA A 177 47.56 -4.91 28.36
N GLU A 178 46.41 -5.10 29.01
CA GLU A 178 45.48 -4.02 29.37
C GLU A 178 45.19 -4.03 30.87
N GLY A 179 44.80 -2.90 31.47
CA GLY A 179 44.47 -2.87 32.90
C GLY A 179 45.67 -2.81 33.85
N TRP A 180 46.88 -2.67 33.34
CA TRP A 180 48.13 -2.50 34.11
C TRP A 180 48.45 -1.03 34.42
N LYS A 181 49.15 -0.78 35.53
CA LYS A 181 49.79 0.51 35.80
C LYS A 181 51.06 0.60 34.95
N ARG A 182 51.16 1.63 34.11
CA ARG A 182 52.34 1.85 33.27
C ARG A 182 53.60 2.09 34.11
N ASP A 183 54.50 1.13 34.15
CA ASP A 183 55.88 1.29 34.58
C ASP A 183 56.79 1.33 33.32
N PRO A 184 57.58 2.40 33.09
CA PRO A 184 58.50 2.49 31.96
C PRO A 184 59.62 1.42 31.93
N TRP A 185 59.80 0.65 33.01
CA TRP A 185 60.90 -0.31 33.17
C TRP A 185 60.46 -1.78 33.24
N GLN A 186 59.16 -2.08 33.12
CA GLN A 186 58.65 -3.46 33.02
C GLN A 186 58.25 -3.74 31.56
N ASP A 187 58.66 -4.89 31.03
CA ASP A 187 57.99 -5.45 29.86
C ASP A 187 56.58 -5.84 30.36
N GLU A 188 55.52 -5.24 29.83
CA GLU A 188 54.18 -5.38 30.42
C GLU A 188 53.76 -6.87 30.45
N ASP A 189 53.36 -7.37 31.62
CA ASP A 189 52.76 -8.69 31.75
C ASP A 189 51.50 -8.76 30.85
N LEU A 190 51.25 -9.91 30.23
CA LEU A 190 50.04 -10.14 29.43
C LEU A 190 48.89 -10.52 30.35
N GLY A 191 47.76 -9.85 30.16
CA GLY A 191 46.53 -10.00 30.92
C GLY A 191 45.66 -8.78 30.71
N THR A 192 44.37 -8.95 30.99
CA THR A 192 43.35 -7.92 30.82
C THR A 192 42.55 -7.64 32.10
N PRO A 193 43.16 -7.55 33.31
CA PRO A 193 42.41 -7.37 34.55
C PRO A 193 41.49 -6.14 34.49
N GLY A 194 40.21 -6.36 34.74
CA GLY A 194 39.13 -5.37 34.69
C GLY A 194 38.73 -4.94 33.28
N ARG A 195 39.09 -5.71 32.24
CA ARG A 195 38.81 -5.47 30.82
C ARG A 195 38.30 -6.77 30.17
N PRO A 196 37.75 -6.72 28.93
CA PRO A 196 37.38 -7.94 28.22
C PRO A 196 38.60 -8.81 27.91
N ASN A 197 38.43 -10.14 27.95
CA ASN A 197 39.49 -11.09 27.59
C ASN A 197 39.95 -10.94 26.12
N SER A 198 41.10 -11.52 25.80
CA SER A 198 41.70 -11.54 24.46
C SER A 198 41.38 -12.85 23.73
N ASP A 199 40.09 -13.03 23.46
CA ASP A 199 39.42 -14.28 23.05
C ASP A 199 39.95 -14.97 21.78
N ILE A 200 40.86 -14.36 21.02
CA ILE A 200 41.57 -14.99 19.89
C ILE A 200 43.08 -14.78 20.01
N ALA A 201 43.86 -15.83 19.74
CA ALA A 201 45.31 -15.79 19.84
C ALA A 201 45.90 -14.79 18.80
N GLY A 202 46.69 -13.84 19.29
CA GLY A 202 47.25 -12.70 18.56
C GLY A 202 47.56 -12.92 17.08
N ASN A 203 46.73 -12.33 16.21
CA ASN A 203 47.02 -11.82 14.86
C ASN A 203 45.77 -11.33 14.12
N ASN A 204 44.72 -10.91 14.82
CA ASN A 204 43.47 -10.52 14.17
C ASN A 204 42.94 -11.64 13.24
N ASP A 205 42.88 -12.87 13.76
CA ASP A 205 42.44 -14.05 13.00
C ASP A 205 40.91 -14.11 12.91
N ILE A 206 40.37 -13.70 11.76
CA ILE A 206 38.93 -13.70 11.48
C ILE A 206 38.34 -15.12 11.39
N GLU A 207 39.14 -16.11 10.98
CA GLU A 207 38.68 -17.49 10.85
C GLU A 207 38.38 -18.08 12.23
N ALA A 208 39.24 -17.77 13.21
CA ALA A 208 39.01 -18.13 14.61
C ALA A 208 37.72 -17.49 15.17
N CYS A 209 37.40 -16.26 14.77
CA CYS A 209 36.13 -15.62 15.15
C CYS A 209 34.92 -16.32 14.53
N LEU A 210 35.00 -16.72 13.26
CA LEU A 210 33.93 -17.46 12.58
C LEU A 210 33.68 -18.83 13.22
N GLU A 211 34.73 -19.52 13.68
CA GLU A 211 34.59 -20.77 14.44
C GLU A 211 33.97 -20.58 15.83
N ILE A 212 34.32 -19.50 16.55
CA ILE A 212 33.76 -19.22 17.89
C ILE A 212 32.27 -18.84 17.82
N TYR A 213 31.87 -18.13 16.76
CA TYR A 213 30.54 -17.56 16.59
C TYR A 213 29.79 -18.21 15.41
N GLU A 214 29.95 -19.52 15.22
CA GLU A 214 29.34 -20.28 14.11
C GLU A 214 27.81 -20.17 14.05
N ASP A 215 27.17 -19.96 15.21
CA ASP A 215 25.71 -19.88 15.37
C ASP A 215 25.18 -18.43 15.51
N LEU A 216 26.04 -17.40 15.42
CA LEU A 216 25.59 -16.02 15.57
C LEU A 216 24.92 -15.53 14.27
N VAL A 217 23.64 -15.17 14.37
CA VAL A 217 22.91 -14.54 13.27
C VAL A 217 23.26 -13.05 13.25
N TYR A 218 24.09 -12.64 12.31
CA TYR A 218 24.41 -11.23 12.05
C TYR A 218 23.30 -10.60 11.19
N SER A 219 23.11 -9.28 11.29
CA SER A 219 22.24 -8.61 10.32
C SER A 219 22.89 -8.62 8.92
N ALA A 220 22.09 -8.43 7.87
CA ALA A 220 22.56 -8.35 6.49
C ALA A 220 23.57 -7.20 6.24
N CYS A 221 23.73 -6.28 7.20
CA CYS A 221 24.63 -5.14 7.14
C CYS A 221 25.77 -5.20 8.17
N GLU A 222 26.10 -6.39 8.69
CA GLU A 222 27.17 -6.60 9.64
C GLU A 222 28.07 -7.78 9.24
N ALA A 223 29.33 -7.70 9.62
CA ALA A 223 30.30 -8.78 9.51
C ALA A 223 31.10 -8.92 10.80
N ILE A 224 31.57 -10.14 11.08
CA ILE A 224 32.53 -10.36 12.15
C ILE A 224 33.95 -10.02 11.66
N SER A 225 34.72 -9.37 12.52
CA SER A 225 36.12 -9.03 12.30
C SER A 225 36.94 -9.39 13.54
N ALA A 226 38.26 -9.34 13.40
CA ALA A 226 39.20 -9.62 14.46
C ALA A 226 40.12 -8.40 14.67
N GLU A 227 40.09 -7.81 15.86
CA GLU A 227 40.86 -6.62 16.21
C GLU A 227 41.50 -6.73 17.60
N ASN A 228 42.82 -6.52 17.68
CA ASN A 228 43.62 -6.58 18.91
C ASN A 228 43.43 -7.87 19.72
N GLY A 229 43.29 -9.01 19.04
CA GLY A 229 43.07 -10.28 19.72
C GLY A 229 41.63 -10.47 20.22
N ARG A 230 40.65 -9.72 19.70
CA ARG A 230 39.21 -9.87 20.01
C ARG A 230 38.37 -10.01 18.75
N CYS A 231 37.27 -10.73 18.85
CA CYS A 231 36.23 -10.72 17.82
C CYS A 231 35.32 -9.51 18.01
N VAL A 232 35.18 -8.70 16.97
CA VAL A 232 34.35 -7.50 16.96
C VAL A 232 33.38 -7.53 15.80
N MET A 233 32.17 -7.01 16.03
CA MET A 233 31.22 -6.78 14.95
C MET A 233 31.56 -5.46 14.26
N ILE A 234 31.66 -5.51 12.93
CA ILE A 234 31.84 -4.33 12.10
C ILE A 234 30.63 -4.16 11.17
N PRO A 235 30.10 -2.94 11.00
CA PRO A 235 29.08 -2.70 10.00
C PRO A 235 29.67 -2.77 8.59
N PHE A 236 28.90 -3.27 7.62
CA PHE A 236 29.17 -2.99 6.22
C PHE A 236 29.05 -1.49 5.95
N GLY A 237 29.83 -0.98 4.99
CA GLY A 237 29.78 0.43 4.62
C GLY A 237 28.45 0.81 3.99
N ASP A 238 28.03 2.07 4.19
CA ASP A 238 26.84 2.59 3.52
C ASP A 238 26.98 2.47 2.00
N GLY A 239 25.94 1.96 1.35
CA GLY A 239 25.89 1.73 -0.10
C GLY A 239 26.42 0.38 -0.58
N GLU A 240 26.93 -0.48 0.32
CA GLU A 240 27.26 -1.86 -0.03
C GLU A 240 25.97 -2.68 -0.27
N PRO A 241 25.98 -3.63 -1.23
CA PRO A 241 24.82 -4.46 -1.52
C PRO A 241 24.51 -5.38 -0.33
N CYS A 242 23.22 -5.54 -0.05
CA CYS A 242 22.72 -6.46 0.97
C CYS A 242 21.43 -7.12 0.49
N ASP A 243 20.89 -8.04 1.28
CA ASP A 243 19.61 -8.70 1.04
C ASP A 243 18.80 -8.54 2.33
N ASP A 244 17.64 -7.88 2.26
CA ASP A 244 16.77 -7.64 3.42
C ASP A 244 15.88 -8.84 3.76
N GLY A 245 16.04 -9.94 3.00
CA GLY A 245 15.31 -11.18 3.15
C GLY A 245 13.91 -11.15 2.52
N LEU A 246 13.54 -10.06 1.84
CA LEU A 246 12.27 -9.94 1.14
C LEU A 246 12.44 -10.29 -0.35
N PHE A 247 11.56 -11.14 -0.88
CA PHE A 247 11.62 -11.53 -2.28
C PHE A 247 11.22 -10.38 -3.20
N CYS A 248 10.22 -9.59 -2.83
CA CYS A 248 9.60 -8.57 -3.67
C CYS A 248 10.37 -7.25 -3.76
N THR A 249 11.54 -7.17 -3.13
CA THR A 249 12.48 -6.08 -3.31
C THR A 249 13.76 -6.63 -3.97
N VAL A 250 14.44 -5.76 -4.72
CA VAL A 250 15.75 -6.04 -5.29
C VAL A 250 16.66 -4.82 -5.23
N GLY A 251 17.97 -5.08 -5.10
CA GLY A 251 18.98 -4.03 -5.22
C GLY A 251 19.17 -3.21 -3.94
N GLU A 252 18.89 -3.83 -2.80
CA GLU A 252 19.03 -3.27 -1.47
C GLU A 252 20.48 -2.88 -1.17
N THR A 253 20.63 -1.85 -0.34
CA THR A 253 21.91 -1.35 0.11
C THR A 253 21.89 -1.06 1.61
N CYS A 254 23.05 -1.24 2.24
CA CYS A 254 23.22 -0.91 3.64
C CYS A 254 23.18 0.60 3.87
N ASN A 255 22.48 1.04 4.91
CA ASN A 255 22.55 2.39 5.43
C ASN A 255 22.41 2.37 6.97
N ASP A 256 23.42 2.86 7.68
CA ASP A 256 23.47 2.87 9.15
C ASP A 256 23.23 1.46 9.77
N GLY A 257 23.76 0.42 9.14
CA GLY A 257 23.62 -0.98 9.60
C GLY A 257 22.26 -1.61 9.34
N VAL A 258 21.37 -0.96 8.58
CA VAL A 258 20.09 -1.51 8.16
C VAL A 258 20.12 -1.80 6.67
N CYS A 259 19.69 -3.00 6.27
CA CYS A 259 19.51 -3.34 4.86
C CYS A 259 18.14 -2.85 4.38
N GLY A 260 18.12 -2.16 3.24
CA GLY A 260 16.89 -1.64 2.64
C GLY A 260 17.18 -0.79 1.42
N ASN A 261 16.29 0.14 1.09
CA ASN A 261 16.38 0.97 -0.13
C ASN A 261 16.39 0.15 -1.44
N GLY A 262 15.83 -1.07 -1.43
CA GLY A 262 15.57 -1.84 -2.64
C GLY A 262 14.43 -1.25 -3.46
N GLU A 263 14.42 -1.55 -4.75
CA GLU A 263 13.32 -1.23 -5.66
C GLU A 263 12.34 -2.42 -5.73
N PRO A 264 11.06 -2.20 -6.06
CA PRO A 264 10.12 -3.28 -6.28
C PRO A 264 10.62 -4.24 -7.36
N ARG A 265 10.53 -5.53 -7.11
CA ARG A 265 10.80 -6.56 -8.12
C ARG A 265 9.82 -6.38 -9.28
N ASP A 266 10.37 -6.25 -10.49
CA ASP A 266 9.58 -6.28 -11.71
C ASP A 266 9.09 -7.72 -11.96
N CYS A 267 7.77 -7.90 -11.83
CA CYS A 267 7.09 -9.16 -12.05
C CYS A 267 6.28 -9.17 -13.35
N SER A 268 6.41 -8.12 -14.18
CA SER A 268 5.68 -8.04 -15.43
C SER A 268 6.06 -9.21 -16.34
N ASP A 269 5.08 -9.90 -16.90
CA ASP A 269 5.35 -10.98 -17.83
C ASP A 269 5.60 -10.48 -19.27
N GLU A 270 6.21 -11.33 -20.09
CA GLU A 270 6.52 -11.01 -21.48
C GLU A 270 5.76 -11.96 -22.41
N GLY A 271 5.11 -11.43 -23.44
CA GLY A 271 4.51 -12.25 -24.48
C GLY A 271 3.21 -11.69 -25.01
N VAL A 272 2.45 -12.56 -25.68
CA VAL A 272 1.12 -12.25 -26.21
C VAL A 272 0.03 -12.31 -25.14
N GLU A 273 0.32 -12.93 -23.98
CA GLU A 273 -0.60 -13.07 -22.84
C GLU A 273 -0.45 -11.93 -21.81
N ALA A 274 0.65 -11.18 -21.85
CA ALA A 274 0.90 -10.08 -20.91
C ALA A 274 -0.18 -8.97 -20.85
N PRO A 275 -0.89 -8.65 -21.95
CA PRO A 275 -1.94 -7.63 -21.91
C PRO A 275 -3.18 -8.01 -21.10
N CYS A 276 -3.37 -9.31 -20.80
CA CYS A 276 -4.57 -9.86 -20.17
C CYS A 276 -4.29 -10.49 -18.80
N THR A 277 -3.12 -10.21 -18.21
CA THR A 277 -2.76 -10.63 -16.85
C THR A 277 -2.64 -9.44 -15.91
N ILE A 278 -2.92 -9.69 -14.63
CA ILE A 278 -2.59 -8.81 -13.52
C ILE A 278 -1.31 -9.37 -12.89
N ASP A 279 -0.26 -8.56 -12.93
CA ASP A 279 1.06 -8.98 -12.44
C ASP A 279 1.34 -8.38 -11.07
N TRP A 280 1.74 -9.21 -10.12
CA TRP A 280 2.21 -8.75 -8.82
C TRP A 280 3.27 -9.68 -8.24
N CYS A 281 3.92 -9.19 -7.19
CA CYS A 281 4.87 -9.98 -6.43
C CYS A 281 4.23 -10.53 -5.15
N ASP A 282 4.30 -11.84 -4.94
CA ASP A 282 3.85 -12.51 -3.72
C ASP A 282 5.05 -12.77 -2.79
N GLU A 283 5.07 -12.03 -1.68
CA GLU A 283 6.14 -12.11 -0.69
C GLU A 283 6.08 -13.40 0.14
N ASP A 284 4.88 -13.92 0.43
CA ASP A 284 4.70 -15.12 1.23
C ASP A 284 5.10 -16.38 0.43
N ALA A 285 4.79 -16.38 -0.87
CA ALA A 285 5.15 -17.46 -1.79
C ALA A 285 6.56 -17.31 -2.39
N GLN A 286 7.17 -16.13 -2.26
CA GLN A 286 8.46 -15.76 -2.89
C GLN A 286 8.47 -15.98 -4.40
N GLU A 287 7.41 -15.53 -5.08
CA GLU A 287 7.28 -15.67 -6.53
C GLU A 287 6.58 -14.47 -7.19
N CYS A 288 6.82 -14.29 -8.49
CA CYS A 288 6.02 -13.39 -9.32
C CYS A 288 4.78 -14.14 -9.79
N VAL A 289 3.62 -13.49 -9.67
CA VAL A 289 2.32 -14.05 -10.02
C VAL A 289 1.73 -13.21 -11.15
N ASN A 290 1.30 -13.89 -12.21
CA ASN A 290 0.67 -13.30 -13.40
C ASN A 290 -0.67 -14.03 -13.56
N ASP A 291 -1.70 -13.54 -12.87
CA ASP A 291 -3.02 -14.16 -12.94
C ASP A 291 -3.84 -13.52 -14.04
N TRP A 292 -4.73 -14.30 -14.64
CA TRP A 292 -5.70 -13.83 -15.61
C TRP A 292 -6.51 -12.64 -15.09
N ASP A 293 -6.50 -11.54 -15.84
CA ASP A 293 -7.35 -10.38 -15.59
C ASP A 293 -8.77 -10.67 -16.10
N PRO A 294 -9.77 -10.86 -15.20
CA PRO A 294 -11.15 -11.08 -15.63
C PRO A 294 -11.80 -9.84 -16.26
N ASP A 295 -11.21 -8.66 -16.08
CA ASP A 295 -11.69 -7.39 -16.61
C ASP A 295 -10.95 -6.99 -17.90
N ALA A 296 -10.03 -7.83 -18.40
CA ALA A 296 -9.36 -7.63 -19.68
C ALA A 296 -10.35 -7.72 -20.84
N LEU A 297 -10.29 -6.73 -21.74
CA LEU A 297 -11.21 -6.56 -22.85
C LEU A 297 -10.46 -6.12 -24.10
N GLU A 298 -10.79 -6.72 -25.24
CA GLU A 298 -10.39 -6.25 -26.57
C GLU A 298 -11.00 -4.87 -26.90
N GLY A 299 -12.11 -4.51 -26.24
CA GLY A 299 -12.78 -3.23 -26.41
C GLY A 299 -14.01 -3.28 -27.32
N GLY A 300 -14.71 -2.15 -27.38
CA GLY A 300 -15.87 -1.97 -28.27
C GLY A 300 -15.46 -1.35 -29.61
N GLY A 301 -16.36 -1.35 -30.59
CA GLY A 301 -16.05 -0.80 -31.91
C GLY A 301 -15.48 0.62 -31.88
N GLY A 302 -14.30 0.77 -32.50
CA GLY A 302 -13.54 2.03 -32.55
C GLY A 302 -12.59 2.27 -31.36
N HIS A 303 -12.51 1.35 -30.39
CA HIS A 303 -11.51 1.40 -29.32
C HIS A 303 -10.09 1.13 -29.87
N GLU A 304 -9.05 1.65 -29.21
CA GLU A 304 -7.67 1.62 -29.73
C GLU A 304 -7.07 0.20 -29.77
N THR A 305 -7.48 -0.65 -28.83
CA THR A 305 -7.13 -2.08 -28.76
C THR A 305 -7.75 -2.89 -29.89
N CYS A 306 -8.87 -2.43 -30.48
CA CYS A 306 -9.44 -3.07 -31.66
C CYS A 306 -8.65 -2.82 -32.96
N SER A 307 -7.39 -2.36 -32.88
CA SER A 307 -6.54 -2.03 -34.03
C SER A 307 -5.03 -2.13 -33.74
N ASP A 308 -4.62 -2.73 -32.62
CA ASP A 308 -3.22 -2.85 -32.23
C ASP A 308 -2.60 -4.23 -32.58
N GLY A 309 -3.42 -5.19 -33.03
CA GLY A 309 -2.99 -6.53 -33.43
C GLY A 309 -2.64 -7.44 -32.26
N ILE A 310 -3.06 -7.08 -31.05
CA ILE A 310 -2.86 -7.82 -29.81
C ILE A 310 -4.19 -8.47 -29.42
N ASP A 311 -4.15 -9.62 -28.74
CA ASP A 311 -5.31 -10.25 -28.13
C ASP A 311 -5.36 -9.78 -26.66
N ASN A 312 -6.02 -8.66 -26.41
CA ASN A 312 -6.02 -7.98 -25.11
C ASN A 312 -6.88 -8.68 -24.07
N ASN A 313 -7.81 -9.56 -24.46
CA ASN A 313 -8.60 -10.38 -23.53
C ASN A 313 -8.26 -11.88 -23.59
N CYS A 314 -7.35 -12.27 -24.48
CA CYS A 314 -6.80 -13.61 -24.64
C CYS A 314 -7.85 -14.69 -24.92
N ASP A 315 -8.92 -14.33 -25.63
CA ASP A 315 -9.96 -15.27 -26.06
C ASP A 315 -9.63 -15.97 -27.39
N GLY A 316 -8.51 -15.59 -28.00
CA GLY A 316 -7.98 -16.11 -29.25
C GLY A 316 -8.39 -15.31 -30.49
N LEU A 317 -9.06 -14.18 -30.31
CA LEU A 317 -9.47 -13.25 -31.37
C LEU A 317 -8.73 -11.92 -31.19
N THR A 318 -8.42 -11.26 -32.31
CA THR A 318 -7.71 -9.98 -32.31
C THR A 318 -8.45 -8.96 -33.17
N ASP A 319 -8.49 -7.71 -32.76
CA ASP A 319 -9.04 -6.59 -33.50
C ASP A 319 -10.45 -6.89 -34.06
N GLU A 320 -10.67 -6.68 -35.37
CA GLU A 320 -11.94 -6.93 -36.07
C GLU A 320 -12.37 -8.41 -36.10
N GLU A 321 -11.50 -9.35 -35.72
CA GLU A 321 -11.88 -10.76 -35.53
C GLU A 321 -12.71 -10.95 -34.26
N ASP A 322 -12.54 -10.09 -33.24
CA ASP A 322 -13.38 -10.06 -32.04
C ASP A 322 -14.76 -9.42 -32.38
N PRO A 323 -15.87 -10.14 -32.15
CA PRO A 323 -17.22 -9.61 -32.39
C PRO A 323 -17.54 -8.31 -31.62
N LEU A 324 -16.97 -8.08 -30.44
CA LEU A 324 -17.16 -6.87 -29.64
C LEU A 324 -16.49 -5.64 -30.29
N CYS A 325 -15.33 -5.82 -30.92
CA CYS A 325 -14.72 -4.79 -31.77
C CYS A 325 -15.53 -4.48 -33.03
N GLY A 326 -16.34 -5.42 -33.50
CA GLY A 326 -17.29 -5.19 -34.59
C GLY A 326 -18.61 -4.51 -34.18
N MET A 327 -18.86 -4.32 -32.88
CA MET A 327 -20.11 -3.78 -32.35
C MET A 327 -20.15 -2.24 -32.45
N PHE A 328 -21.13 -1.70 -33.17
CA PHE A 328 -21.37 -0.25 -33.24
C PHE A 328 -22.82 0.11 -33.55
N LEU A 329 -23.22 1.33 -33.16
CA LEU A 329 -24.51 1.93 -33.51
C LEU A 329 -24.35 2.90 -34.70
N ASP A 330 -25.21 2.78 -35.71
CA ASP A 330 -25.13 3.56 -36.96
C ASP A 330 -26.18 4.68 -36.99
N SER A 331 -27.46 4.35 -36.76
CA SER A 331 -28.54 5.31 -36.85
C SER A 331 -29.69 5.00 -35.89
N ALA A 332 -30.52 6.00 -35.59
CA ALA A 332 -31.72 5.86 -34.80
C ALA A 332 -32.90 6.61 -35.44
N THR A 333 -34.09 6.05 -35.33
CA THR A 333 -35.32 6.63 -35.86
C THR A 333 -36.51 6.29 -34.96
N PRO A 334 -37.31 7.27 -34.51
CA PRO A 334 -37.17 8.71 -34.75
C PRO A 334 -36.07 9.36 -33.89
N LEU A 335 -35.59 10.55 -34.31
CA LEU A 335 -34.60 11.35 -33.55
C LEU A 335 -35.22 12.35 -32.56
N VAL A 336 -36.55 12.42 -32.51
CA VAL A 336 -37.30 13.30 -31.61
C VAL A 336 -38.36 12.48 -30.89
N VAL A 337 -38.33 12.50 -29.56
CA VAL A 337 -39.22 11.69 -28.70
C VAL A 337 -39.72 12.47 -27.49
N SER A 338 -40.71 11.92 -26.82
CA SER A 338 -41.38 12.53 -25.69
C SER A 338 -40.63 12.34 -24.37
N MET A 339 -40.63 13.33 -23.47
CA MET A 339 -39.99 13.23 -22.16
C MET A 339 -40.68 12.28 -21.17
N TRP A 340 -41.91 11.83 -21.43
CA TRP A 340 -42.64 10.89 -20.54
C TRP A 340 -42.34 9.42 -20.86
N GLY A 341 -41.48 9.14 -21.83
CA GLY A 341 -41.13 7.78 -22.24
C GLY A 341 -42.21 7.09 -23.07
N GLY A 342 -41.97 5.80 -23.37
CA GLY A 342 -42.87 4.93 -24.13
C GLY A 342 -42.76 5.06 -25.65
N SER A 343 -41.87 5.92 -26.17
CA SER A 343 -41.61 6.00 -27.60
C SER A 343 -40.71 4.85 -28.04
N GLU A 344 -41.06 4.20 -29.15
CA GLU A 344 -40.18 3.20 -29.77
C GLU A 344 -39.16 3.91 -30.67
N ILE A 345 -37.88 3.57 -30.51
CA ILE A 345 -36.79 4.01 -31.38
C ILE A 345 -36.16 2.76 -32.00
N GLU A 346 -36.22 2.67 -33.32
CA GLU A 346 -35.46 1.68 -34.10
C GLU A 346 -34.02 2.16 -34.23
N ILE A 347 -33.07 1.33 -33.80
CA ILE A 347 -31.64 1.57 -33.84
C ILE A 347 -31.02 0.54 -34.79
N THR A 348 -30.27 1.02 -35.78
CA THR A 348 -29.51 0.17 -36.71
C THR A 348 -28.03 0.18 -36.38
N GLY A 349 -27.32 -0.90 -36.65
CA GLY A 349 -25.90 -1.05 -36.36
C GLY A 349 -25.33 -2.38 -36.84
N ARG A 350 -24.28 -2.86 -36.17
CA ARG A 350 -23.63 -4.16 -36.43
C ARG A 350 -23.39 -4.90 -35.12
N ASN A 351 -23.49 -6.24 -35.17
CA ASN A 351 -23.30 -7.15 -34.04
C ASN A 351 -24.19 -6.77 -32.83
N LEU A 352 -25.41 -6.32 -33.12
CA LEU A 352 -26.36 -5.88 -32.10
C LEU A 352 -26.94 -7.05 -31.29
N ASP A 353 -26.77 -8.29 -31.76
CA ASP A 353 -27.10 -9.50 -31.01
C ASP A 353 -26.24 -9.73 -29.77
N LEU A 354 -25.09 -9.03 -29.66
CA LEU A 354 -24.23 -9.04 -28.48
C LEU A 354 -24.70 -8.07 -27.39
N VAL A 355 -25.56 -7.10 -27.73
CA VAL A 355 -26.01 -6.06 -26.80
C VAL A 355 -26.81 -6.68 -25.67
N THR A 356 -26.38 -6.40 -24.44
CA THR A 356 -27.01 -6.87 -23.21
C THR A 356 -27.81 -5.78 -22.50
N GLN A 357 -27.49 -4.51 -22.77
CA GLN A 357 -28.15 -3.36 -22.17
C GLN A 357 -28.10 -2.15 -23.12
N ILE A 358 -29.18 -1.37 -23.15
CA ILE A 358 -29.21 -0.03 -23.73
C ILE A 358 -29.41 0.99 -22.61
N VAL A 359 -28.67 2.09 -22.68
CA VAL A 359 -28.80 3.25 -21.78
C VAL A 359 -29.18 4.46 -22.62
N PHE A 360 -30.22 5.16 -22.18
CA PHE A 360 -30.72 6.40 -22.78
C PHE A 360 -30.47 7.56 -21.81
N GLY A 361 -29.54 8.46 -22.19
CA GLY A 361 -28.97 9.39 -21.23
C GLY A 361 -28.20 8.65 -20.13
N ASP A 362 -28.75 8.66 -18.92
CA ASP A 362 -28.22 7.92 -17.75
C ASP A 362 -29.18 6.82 -17.28
N ILE A 363 -30.24 6.53 -18.03
CA ILE A 363 -31.33 5.63 -17.61
C ILE A 363 -31.31 4.37 -18.48
N PRO A 364 -31.27 3.15 -17.88
CA PRO A 364 -31.46 1.92 -18.63
C PRO A 364 -32.80 1.90 -19.38
N ALA A 365 -32.77 1.53 -20.65
CA ALA A 365 -33.93 1.42 -21.51
C ALA A 365 -34.24 -0.05 -21.83
N ASP A 366 -35.53 -0.38 -21.88
CA ASP A 366 -35.98 -1.69 -22.37
C ASP A 366 -35.77 -1.77 -23.89
N PHE A 367 -35.39 -2.94 -24.40
CA PHE A 367 -35.19 -3.13 -25.84
C PHE A 367 -35.51 -4.56 -26.28
N GLU A 368 -35.81 -4.69 -27.57
CA GLU A 368 -36.00 -5.97 -28.26
C GLU A 368 -35.04 -6.08 -29.45
N LEU A 369 -34.35 -7.22 -29.55
CA LEU A 369 -33.53 -7.56 -30.71
C LEU A 369 -34.43 -8.00 -31.87
N VAL A 370 -34.40 -7.24 -32.97
CA VAL A 370 -35.11 -7.59 -34.20
C VAL A 370 -34.25 -8.54 -35.03
N ASP A 371 -33.00 -8.16 -35.27
CA ASP A 371 -31.98 -8.98 -35.91
C ASP A 371 -30.57 -8.49 -35.53
N VAL A 372 -29.52 -9.14 -36.04
CA VAL A 372 -28.10 -8.84 -35.75
C VAL A 372 -27.67 -7.40 -36.09
N ASN A 373 -28.50 -6.64 -36.82
CA ASN A 373 -28.24 -5.28 -37.24
C ASN A 373 -29.29 -4.27 -36.72
N THR A 374 -30.34 -4.73 -36.02
CA THR A 374 -31.49 -3.89 -35.65
C THR A 374 -32.02 -4.22 -34.26
N ILE A 375 -32.14 -3.19 -33.42
CA ILE A 375 -32.80 -3.24 -32.11
C ILE A 375 -33.91 -2.19 -32.08
N VAL A 376 -35.03 -2.48 -31.42
CA VAL A 376 -36.03 -1.47 -31.05
C VAL A 376 -35.95 -1.23 -29.55
N MET A 377 -35.62 0.00 -29.13
CA MET A 377 -35.68 0.40 -27.73
C MET A 377 -36.98 1.13 -27.42
N THR A 378 -37.46 1.01 -26.18
CA THR A 378 -38.53 1.84 -25.63
C THR A 378 -37.92 2.90 -24.74
N THR A 379 -38.20 4.17 -25.01
CA THR A 379 -37.65 5.28 -24.24
C THR A 379 -38.17 5.25 -22.80
N PRO A 380 -37.31 5.40 -21.77
CA PRO A 380 -37.76 5.63 -20.42
C PRO A 380 -38.30 7.06 -20.26
N ALA A 381 -39.02 7.31 -19.16
CA ALA A 381 -39.38 8.67 -18.77
C ALA A 381 -38.13 9.43 -18.30
N MET A 382 -38.00 10.69 -18.73
CA MET A 382 -36.82 11.51 -18.51
C MET A 382 -37.05 12.53 -17.40
N ASP A 383 -36.65 12.17 -16.18
CA ASP A 383 -36.75 13.04 -15.00
C ASP A 383 -35.88 14.30 -15.10
N GLY A 384 -34.84 14.27 -15.94
CA GLY A 384 -33.98 15.42 -16.25
C GLY A 384 -34.66 16.50 -17.09
N GLY A 385 -35.85 16.23 -17.63
CA GLY A 385 -36.58 17.15 -18.49
C GLY A 385 -36.17 17.09 -19.97
N PRO A 386 -36.70 18.01 -20.80
CA PRO A 386 -36.35 18.13 -22.20
C PRO A 386 -34.86 18.42 -22.43
N GLY A 387 -34.28 17.88 -23.50
CA GLY A 387 -32.86 17.97 -23.78
C GLY A 387 -32.41 17.07 -24.92
N ASP A 388 -31.11 17.08 -25.24
CA ASP A 388 -30.52 16.14 -26.20
C ASP A 388 -29.77 15.04 -25.42
N TYR A 389 -30.13 13.78 -25.67
CA TYR A 389 -29.66 12.62 -24.92
C TYR A 389 -28.94 11.62 -25.82
N LYS A 390 -27.92 10.96 -25.27
CA LYS A 390 -27.17 9.91 -25.95
C LYS A 390 -27.86 8.55 -25.82
N ILE A 391 -27.61 7.68 -26.79
CA ILE A 391 -27.87 6.24 -26.67
C ILE A 391 -26.51 5.54 -26.55
N VAL A 392 -26.38 4.67 -25.56
CA VAL A 392 -25.21 3.83 -25.34
C VAL A 392 -25.65 2.37 -25.29
N ALA A 393 -24.99 1.50 -26.05
CA ALA A 393 -25.20 0.05 -25.97
C ALA A 393 -24.02 -0.58 -25.21
N LEU A 394 -24.31 -1.56 -24.36
CA LEU A 394 -23.33 -2.29 -23.56
C LEU A 394 -23.40 -3.79 -23.83
N ALA A 395 -22.23 -4.43 -23.93
CA ALA A 395 -22.07 -5.87 -24.08
C ALA A 395 -20.80 -6.31 -23.36
N ASN A 396 -20.87 -7.28 -22.45
CA ASN A 396 -19.70 -7.90 -21.81
C ASN A 396 -18.60 -6.92 -21.36
N GLY A 397 -18.97 -5.82 -20.70
CA GLY A 397 -18.01 -4.82 -20.20
C GLY A 397 -17.57 -3.76 -21.21
N VAL A 398 -17.84 -3.94 -22.51
CA VAL A 398 -17.59 -2.92 -23.54
C VAL A 398 -18.83 -2.07 -23.80
N SER A 399 -18.63 -0.87 -24.32
CA SER A 399 -19.72 0.03 -24.72
C SER A 399 -19.47 0.68 -26.07
N THR A 400 -20.55 1.01 -26.76
CA THR A 400 -20.53 1.80 -28.00
C THR A 400 -21.64 2.86 -27.92
N GLU A 401 -21.35 4.05 -28.45
CA GLU A 401 -22.28 5.18 -28.42
C GLU A 401 -22.82 5.46 -29.82
N LEU A 402 -24.08 5.85 -29.91
CA LEU A 402 -24.64 6.42 -31.13
C LEU A 402 -24.08 7.84 -31.32
N GLU A 403 -23.51 8.13 -32.49
CA GLU A 403 -22.98 9.47 -32.79
C GLU A 403 -24.07 10.56 -32.76
N SER A 404 -25.29 10.20 -33.17
CA SER A 404 -26.44 11.11 -33.18
C SER A 404 -27.07 11.21 -31.79
N LEU A 405 -27.43 12.44 -31.39
CA LEU A 405 -28.22 12.70 -30.19
C LEU A 405 -29.71 12.58 -30.48
N ILE A 406 -30.47 12.10 -29.50
CA ILE A 406 -31.93 12.06 -29.54
C ILE A 406 -32.47 13.27 -28.80
N ARG A 407 -33.31 14.04 -29.48
CA ARG A 407 -33.99 15.19 -28.88
C ARG A 407 -35.23 14.74 -28.12
N VAL A 408 -35.21 14.96 -26.82
CA VAL A 408 -36.35 14.74 -25.93
C VAL A 408 -37.08 16.07 -25.74
N ILE A 409 -38.38 16.08 -26.06
CA ILE A 409 -39.22 17.28 -26.00
C ILE A 409 -40.31 17.21 -24.93
N GLY A 410 -40.74 18.38 -24.46
CA GLY A 410 -41.80 18.55 -23.47
C GLY A 410 -42.73 19.72 -23.77
N TYR A 411 -43.59 20.07 -22.81
CA TYR A 411 -44.46 21.24 -22.92
C TYR A 411 -43.78 22.50 -22.43
N ALA A 412 -44.03 23.62 -23.10
CA ALA A 412 -43.48 24.92 -22.74
C ALA A 412 -44.33 25.61 -21.66
N ASP A 413 -43.65 26.27 -20.73
CA ASP A 413 -44.26 27.23 -19.80
C ASP A 413 -44.07 28.66 -20.32
N GLY A 414 -44.91 29.59 -19.88
CA GLY A 414 -44.82 31.02 -20.23
C GLY A 414 -45.28 31.36 -21.65
N ILE A 415 -45.78 30.38 -22.42
CA ILE A 415 -46.40 30.56 -23.73
C ILE A 415 -47.88 30.16 -23.65
N LYS A 416 -48.75 30.97 -24.24
CA LYS A 416 -50.15 30.61 -24.49
C LYS A 416 -50.43 30.72 -25.97
N ALA A 417 -51.12 29.74 -26.55
CA ALA A 417 -51.41 29.74 -27.97
C ALA A 417 -52.86 29.33 -28.25
N GLY A 418 -53.45 29.92 -29.29
CA GLY A 418 -54.83 29.63 -29.68
C GLY A 418 -55.08 29.88 -31.17
N ILE A 419 -55.74 28.94 -31.83
CA ILE A 419 -56.26 29.06 -33.19
C ILE A 419 -57.58 29.82 -33.12
N VAL A 420 -57.55 31.09 -33.52
CA VAL A 420 -58.70 31.99 -33.45
C VAL A 420 -59.60 31.90 -34.68
N GLU A 421 -59.09 31.40 -35.80
CA GLU A 421 -59.85 31.19 -37.02
C GLU A 421 -59.18 30.07 -37.85
N PRO A 422 -59.91 29.09 -38.40
CA PRO A 422 -61.31 28.80 -38.11
C PRO A 422 -61.48 28.11 -36.75
N THR A 423 -62.68 28.23 -36.16
CA THR A 423 -63.04 27.57 -34.89
C THR A 423 -63.90 26.32 -35.10
N THR A 424 -63.98 25.83 -36.34
CA THR A 424 -64.74 24.64 -36.74
C THR A 424 -63.91 23.84 -37.73
N ALA A 425 -64.21 22.55 -37.86
CA ALA A 425 -63.54 21.66 -38.80
C ALA A 425 -63.48 22.24 -40.23
N ILE A 426 -62.35 22.02 -40.89
CA ILE A 426 -62.13 22.37 -42.30
C ILE A 426 -62.39 21.13 -43.14
N SER A 427 -63.11 21.27 -44.25
CA SER A 427 -63.24 20.23 -45.26
C SER A 427 -62.92 20.81 -46.63
N ILE A 428 -61.97 20.18 -47.33
CA ILE A 428 -61.51 20.57 -48.67
C ILE A 428 -61.42 19.36 -49.59
N ASN A 429 -61.56 19.58 -50.90
CA ASN A 429 -61.27 18.53 -51.88
C ASN A 429 -59.75 18.42 -52.09
N LEU A 430 -59.28 17.23 -52.48
CA LEU A 430 -57.89 16.98 -52.85
C LEU A 430 -57.38 18.02 -53.86
N GLY A 431 -56.23 18.63 -53.56
CA GLY A 431 -55.60 19.67 -54.39
C GLY A 431 -56.14 21.09 -54.17
N GLN A 432 -57.10 21.28 -53.26
CA GLN A 432 -57.54 22.62 -52.85
C GLN A 432 -56.67 23.18 -51.71
N THR A 433 -56.59 24.51 -51.66
CA THR A 433 -55.99 25.26 -50.56
C THR A 433 -56.96 25.34 -49.39
N THR A 434 -56.47 25.18 -48.16
CA THR A 434 -57.29 25.43 -46.96
C THR A 434 -57.66 26.92 -46.85
N PRO A 435 -58.75 27.26 -46.14
CA PRO A 435 -58.91 28.62 -45.62
C PRO A 435 -57.68 29.06 -44.81
N GLU A 436 -57.56 30.38 -44.60
CA GLU A 436 -56.56 30.92 -43.67
C GLU A 436 -56.79 30.34 -42.28
N ILE A 437 -55.74 29.74 -41.73
CA ILE A 437 -55.65 29.31 -40.35
C ILE A 437 -54.86 30.40 -39.63
N LYS A 438 -55.45 30.96 -38.58
CA LYS A 438 -54.93 32.10 -37.82
C LYS A 438 -54.76 31.68 -36.38
N ALA A 439 -53.55 31.84 -35.87
CA ALA A 439 -53.24 31.64 -34.46
C ALA A 439 -52.76 32.94 -33.82
N LYS A 440 -53.12 33.12 -32.56
CA LYS A 440 -52.53 34.13 -31.68
C LYS A 440 -51.65 33.43 -30.65
N VAL A 441 -50.54 34.06 -30.32
CA VAL A 441 -49.65 33.62 -29.24
C VAL A 441 -49.36 34.77 -28.30
N GLU A 442 -49.49 34.50 -27.02
CA GLU A 442 -49.03 35.34 -25.91
C GLU A 442 -47.80 34.68 -25.30
N VAL A 443 -46.76 35.47 -25.10
CA VAL A 443 -45.47 35.01 -24.58
C VAL A 443 -45.01 35.96 -23.48
N GLU A 444 -44.79 35.41 -22.29
CA GLU A 444 -44.25 36.16 -21.15
C GLU A 444 -42.86 36.72 -21.49
N GLY A 445 -42.64 37.99 -21.21
CA GLY A 445 -41.39 38.69 -21.51
C GLY A 445 -41.21 39.15 -22.97
N LEU A 446 -42.12 38.79 -23.89
CA LEU A 446 -42.10 39.29 -25.27
C LEU A 446 -43.37 40.07 -25.64
N THR A 447 -44.53 39.53 -25.31
CA THR A 447 -45.81 40.14 -25.72
C THR A 447 -46.40 41.08 -24.68
N ASP A 448 -45.86 41.06 -23.45
CA ASP A 448 -46.24 41.92 -22.32
C ASP A 448 -45.30 43.13 -22.14
N THR A 449 -44.42 43.39 -23.13
CA THR A 449 -43.49 44.53 -23.14
C THR A 449 -43.98 45.70 -24.00
N ASP A 450 -43.49 46.91 -23.71
CA ASP A 450 -43.74 48.11 -24.54
C ASP A 450 -42.39 48.78 -24.92
N PRO A 451 -41.95 48.71 -26.18
CA PRO A 451 -42.61 48.05 -27.32
C PRO A 451 -42.59 46.51 -27.21
N LEU A 452 -43.43 45.83 -28.01
CA LEU A 452 -43.42 44.36 -28.11
C LEU A 452 -42.03 43.84 -28.49
N GLY A 453 -41.69 42.68 -27.96
CA GLY A 453 -40.47 41.93 -28.28
C GLY A 453 -40.44 41.43 -29.72
N ASP A 454 -39.30 40.88 -30.13
CA ASP A 454 -39.11 40.33 -31.48
C ASP A 454 -39.74 38.93 -31.60
N PRO A 455 -40.79 38.73 -32.45
CA PRO A 455 -41.38 37.41 -32.66
C PRO A 455 -40.42 36.42 -33.35
N GLY A 456 -39.34 36.90 -33.97
CA GLY A 456 -38.30 36.05 -34.57
C GLY A 456 -37.51 35.22 -33.55
N LEU A 457 -37.67 35.49 -32.25
CA LEU A 457 -37.11 34.68 -31.16
C LEU A 457 -37.87 33.37 -30.94
N LEU A 458 -39.11 33.24 -31.46
CA LEU A 458 -39.91 32.03 -31.35
C LEU A 458 -39.63 31.09 -32.52
N ILE A 459 -39.30 29.84 -32.21
CA ILE A 459 -39.55 28.78 -33.19
C ILE A 459 -41.05 28.66 -33.32
N SER A 460 -41.55 28.93 -34.52
CA SER A 460 -42.98 28.98 -34.81
C SER A 460 -43.27 28.08 -36.00
N GLU A 461 -44.07 27.05 -35.79
CA GLU A 461 -44.39 26.06 -36.81
C GLU A 461 -45.89 25.78 -36.83
N VAL A 462 -46.40 25.49 -38.01
CA VAL A 462 -47.74 24.90 -38.19
C VAL A 462 -47.56 23.47 -38.63
N GLY A 463 -48.34 22.56 -38.08
CA GLY A 463 -48.26 21.15 -38.41
C GLY A 463 -49.62 20.50 -38.58
N TYR A 464 -49.60 19.38 -39.28
CA TYR A 464 -50.74 18.47 -39.38
C TYR A 464 -50.29 17.04 -39.12
N GLY A 465 -51.12 16.26 -38.43
CA GLY A 465 -50.86 14.86 -38.08
C GLY A 465 -52.12 14.00 -38.18
N PRO A 466 -51.98 12.67 -38.08
CA PRO A 466 -53.11 11.74 -38.21
C PRO A 466 -54.25 12.07 -37.24
N HIS A 467 -55.51 11.87 -37.65
CA HIS A 467 -56.65 11.96 -36.75
C HIS A 467 -57.11 10.56 -36.30
N PRO A 468 -57.24 10.28 -34.99
CA PRO A 468 -56.76 11.04 -33.83
C PRO A 468 -55.25 10.83 -33.57
N SER A 469 -54.53 11.87 -33.16
CA SER A 469 -53.16 11.77 -32.62
C SER A 469 -52.76 13.00 -31.81
N GLU A 470 -51.73 12.85 -30.98
CA GLU A 470 -51.13 13.93 -30.20
C GLU A 470 -49.71 14.27 -30.70
N PRO A 471 -49.40 15.55 -30.99
CA PRO A 471 -48.15 15.97 -31.61
C PRO A 471 -46.88 15.72 -30.80
N LEU A 472 -47.00 15.47 -29.49
CA LEU A 472 -45.86 15.27 -28.59
C LEU A 472 -45.53 13.79 -28.36
N HIS A 473 -46.51 12.91 -28.53
CA HIS A 473 -46.39 11.48 -28.22
C HIS A 473 -46.47 10.60 -29.47
N ASP A 474 -47.29 10.99 -30.44
CA ASP A 474 -47.58 10.18 -31.61
C ASP A 474 -46.72 10.59 -32.81
N ALA A 475 -46.22 9.59 -33.54
CA ALA A 475 -45.51 9.80 -34.79
C ALA A 475 -46.45 10.24 -35.92
N GLY A 476 -45.87 10.74 -37.03
CA GLY A 476 -46.61 11.06 -38.26
C GLY A 476 -47.01 12.53 -38.41
N TRP A 477 -46.67 13.39 -37.47
CA TRP A 477 -46.86 14.84 -37.60
C TRP A 477 -45.85 15.46 -38.58
N THR A 478 -46.35 16.28 -39.49
CA THR A 478 -45.54 17.07 -40.43
C THR A 478 -45.56 18.54 -40.02
N TRP A 479 -44.39 19.14 -39.81
CA TRP A 479 -44.23 20.53 -39.37
C TRP A 479 -43.66 21.42 -40.48
N ARG A 480 -44.11 22.68 -40.53
CA ARG A 480 -43.63 23.71 -41.45
C ARG A 480 -43.38 25.02 -40.69
N PRO A 481 -42.25 25.71 -40.90
CA PRO A 481 -42.01 27.01 -40.27
C PRO A 481 -43.03 28.04 -40.75
N VAL A 482 -43.48 28.89 -39.83
CA VAL A 482 -44.42 29.99 -40.10
C VAL A 482 -43.91 31.26 -39.44
N GLN A 483 -44.05 32.40 -40.13
CA GLN A 483 -43.60 33.70 -39.63
C GLN A 483 -44.77 34.48 -39.06
N ALA A 484 -44.49 35.36 -38.09
CA ALA A 484 -45.50 36.27 -37.58
C ALA A 484 -45.97 37.22 -38.70
N ALA A 485 -47.28 37.39 -38.81
CA ALA A 485 -47.91 38.35 -39.70
C ALA A 485 -47.90 39.74 -39.07
N ASP A 486 -47.73 40.77 -39.90
CA ASP A 486 -47.86 42.16 -39.46
C ASP A 486 -49.27 42.41 -38.92
N CYS A 487 -49.35 42.93 -37.69
CA CYS A 487 -50.63 43.32 -37.14
C CYS A 487 -50.57 44.64 -36.36
N PHE A 488 -51.32 45.62 -36.86
CA PHE A 488 -51.30 46.99 -36.36
C PHE A 488 -52.27 47.23 -35.16
N GLU A 489 -53.15 46.28 -34.86
CA GLU A 489 -54.17 46.39 -33.78
C GLU A 489 -54.38 45.06 -33.02
N CYS A 490 -53.34 44.23 -32.94
CA CYS A 490 -53.39 42.91 -32.30
C CYS A 490 -53.12 42.93 -30.79
N GLY A 491 -53.21 44.06 -30.09
CA GLY A 491 -52.95 44.06 -28.63
C GLY A 491 -51.60 43.41 -28.26
N PRO A 492 -51.48 42.77 -27.07
CA PRO A 492 -50.26 42.11 -26.61
C PRO A 492 -50.16 40.66 -27.13
N PHE A 493 -50.29 40.44 -28.44
CA PHE A 493 -50.11 39.10 -29.03
C PHE A 493 -49.44 39.16 -30.41
N PHE A 494 -48.72 38.09 -30.76
CA PHE A 494 -48.26 37.88 -32.13
C PHE A 494 -49.31 37.09 -32.92
N LEU A 495 -49.55 37.50 -34.16
CA LEU A 495 -50.49 36.84 -35.08
C LEU A 495 -49.73 35.98 -36.07
N TYR A 496 -50.17 34.75 -36.29
CA TYR A 496 -49.63 33.85 -37.29
C TYR A 496 -50.75 33.45 -38.23
N VAL A 497 -50.50 33.52 -39.54
CA VAL A 497 -51.50 33.20 -40.57
C VAL A 497 -50.86 32.27 -41.60
N THR A 498 -51.54 31.18 -41.92
CA THR A 498 -51.06 30.23 -42.94
C THR A 498 -52.20 29.55 -43.68
N THR A 499 -51.85 28.84 -44.74
CA THR A 499 -52.75 27.94 -45.49
C THR A 499 -51.97 26.68 -45.83
N PHE A 500 -52.64 25.53 -45.84
CA PHE A 500 -52.07 24.32 -46.43
C PHE A 500 -52.49 24.19 -47.89
N ASN A 501 -51.54 23.76 -48.70
CA ASN A 501 -51.72 23.36 -50.10
C ASN A 501 -51.20 21.93 -50.24
N ASP A 502 -51.71 21.22 -51.25
CA ASP A 502 -51.24 19.90 -51.66
C ASP A 502 -51.21 18.85 -50.52
N LEU A 503 -52.25 18.86 -49.68
CA LEU A 503 -52.39 17.85 -48.62
C LEU A 503 -52.81 16.50 -49.22
N PRO A 504 -52.29 15.37 -48.70
CA PRO A 504 -52.76 14.05 -49.09
C PRO A 504 -54.22 13.83 -48.66
N LEU A 505 -54.89 12.84 -49.27
CA LEU A 505 -56.20 12.37 -48.80
C LEU A 505 -56.09 11.82 -47.39
N GLY A 506 -57.00 12.23 -46.52
CA GLY A 506 -57.05 11.76 -45.13
C GLY A 506 -57.69 12.75 -44.18
N ASP A 507 -57.77 12.32 -42.93
CA ASP A 507 -58.31 13.07 -41.81
C ASP A 507 -57.14 13.45 -40.90
N TYR A 508 -57.05 14.74 -40.57
CA TYR A 508 -55.91 15.30 -39.86
C TYR A 508 -56.36 16.16 -38.68
N PHE A 509 -55.50 16.23 -37.66
CA PHE A 509 -55.48 17.37 -36.76
C PHE A 509 -54.44 18.39 -37.23
N VAL A 510 -54.75 19.66 -37.01
CA VAL A 510 -53.89 20.80 -37.30
C VAL A 510 -53.64 21.59 -36.04
N THR A 511 -52.40 21.98 -35.81
CA THR A 511 -52.05 22.91 -34.74
C THR A 511 -50.86 23.78 -35.10
N TYR A 512 -50.67 24.85 -34.34
CA TYR A 512 -49.41 25.57 -34.27
C TYR A 512 -48.63 25.11 -33.06
N ARG A 513 -47.30 25.06 -33.16
CA ARG A 513 -46.42 24.90 -32.01
C ARG A 513 -45.44 26.05 -31.93
N PHE A 514 -45.17 26.48 -30.70
CA PHE A 514 -44.28 27.59 -30.40
C PHE A 514 -43.27 27.18 -29.34
N SER A 515 -42.01 27.55 -29.53
CA SER A 515 -40.92 27.27 -28.59
C SER A 515 -40.02 28.50 -28.42
N LEU A 516 -39.59 28.72 -27.18
CA LEU A 516 -38.64 29.78 -26.80
C LEU A 516 -37.23 29.26 -26.48
N ASP A 517 -37.06 27.95 -26.34
CA ASP A 517 -35.84 27.34 -25.81
C ASP A 517 -35.01 26.62 -26.89
N GLY A 518 -35.25 26.92 -28.17
CA GLY A 518 -34.57 26.23 -29.27
C GLY A 518 -35.20 24.89 -29.65
N GLY A 519 -36.45 24.66 -29.22
CA GLY A 519 -37.27 23.52 -29.65
C GLY A 519 -37.18 22.32 -28.71
N TYR A 520 -36.86 22.54 -27.43
CA TYR A 520 -36.92 21.51 -26.39
C TYR A 520 -38.32 21.45 -25.77
N THR A 521 -38.97 22.59 -25.57
CA THR A 521 -40.36 22.65 -25.13
C THR A 521 -41.25 23.35 -26.13
N TYR A 522 -42.49 22.88 -26.25
CA TYR A 522 -43.49 23.45 -27.15
C TYR A 522 -44.82 23.72 -26.45
N GLN A 523 -45.43 24.88 -26.76
CA GLN A 523 -46.84 25.11 -26.52
C GLN A 523 -47.59 24.90 -27.84
N PHE A 524 -48.63 24.06 -27.79
CA PHE A 524 -49.51 23.81 -28.92
C PHE A 524 -50.75 24.70 -28.86
N ALA A 525 -51.26 25.10 -30.03
CA ALA A 525 -52.45 25.94 -30.12
C ALA A 525 -53.73 25.11 -30.21
N HIS A 526 -54.71 25.45 -29.38
CA HIS A 526 -56.07 24.88 -29.42
C HIS A 526 -57.03 25.84 -30.10
N ILE A 527 -58.19 25.36 -30.54
CA ILE A 527 -59.25 26.25 -31.02
C ILE A 527 -59.69 27.21 -29.89
N GLY A 528 -59.67 28.50 -30.17
CA GLY A 528 -60.17 29.56 -29.28
C GLY A 528 -59.10 30.57 -28.88
N GLU A 529 -59.33 31.22 -27.74
CA GLU A 529 -58.38 32.19 -27.18
C GLU A 529 -57.11 31.49 -26.69
N PRO A 530 -55.95 32.18 -26.68
CA PRO A 530 -54.68 31.59 -26.25
C PRO A 530 -54.74 30.96 -24.85
N GLN A 531 -54.35 29.68 -24.75
CA GLN A 531 -54.25 28.95 -23.49
C GLN A 531 -52.88 28.29 -23.36
N SER A 532 -52.49 28.02 -22.11
CA SER A 532 -51.31 27.24 -21.75
C SER A 532 -51.72 25.83 -21.32
N GLY A 533 -50.87 24.85 -21.53
CA GLY A 533 -51.07 23.48 -21.06
C GLY A 533 -50.94 22.43 -22.17
N PRO A 534 -51.21 21.16 -21.82
CA PRO A 534 -51.03 20.04 -22.74
C PRO A 534 -51.94 20.14 -23.96
N PHE A 535 -51.59 19.41 -25.03
CA PHE A 535 -52.44 19.34 -26.21
C PHE A 535 -53.77 18.67 -25.85
N ASP A 536 -54.88 19.33 -26.21
CA ASP A 536 -56.23 18.83 -25.94
C ASP A 536 -56.84 18.43 -27.27
N ILE A 537 -56.98 17.11 -27.42
CA ILE A 537 -57.50 16.49 -28.64
C ILE A 537 -58.94 16.93 -28.94
N ASP A 538 -59.73 17.24 -27.92
CA ASP A 538 -61.13 17.67 -28.07
C ASP A 538 -61.22 19.14 -28.54
N ALA A 539 -60.13 19.90 -28.42
CA ALA A 539 -60.01 21.28 -28.87
C ALA A 539 -59.08 21.44 -30.08
N ALA A 540 -58.68 20.32 -30.72
CA ALA A 540 -57.84 20.32 -31.91
C ALA A 540 -58.62 20.77 -33.16
N LEU A 541 -57.94 21.42 -34.11
CA LEU A 541 -58.55 21.76 -35.39
C LEU A 541 -58.55 20.56 -36.32
N GLU A 542 -59.73 20.02 -36.60
CA GLU A 542 -59.93 18.96 -37.57
C GLU A 542 -59.85 19.48 -39.01
N LEU A 543 -59.16 18.73 -39.87
CA LEU A 543 -59.03 18.98 -41.30
C LEU A 543 -59.27 17.70 -42.09
N PHE A 544 -60.30 17.72 -42.93
CA PHE A 544 -60.69 16.61 -43.79
C PHE A 544 -60.33 16.91 -45.25
N VAL A 545 -59.49 16.06 -45.85
CA VAL A 545 -59.13 16.13 -47.27
C VAL A 545 -59.81 14.97 -47.98
N ILE A 546 -60.86 15.29 -48.73
CA ILE A 546 -61.73 14.31 -49.37
C ILE A 546 -61.54 14.27 -50.89
N GLU A 547 -61.89 13.15 -51.51
CA GLU A 547 -62.05 13.11 -52.97
C GLU A 547 -63.25 13.97 -53.38
N GLU A 548 -63.25 14.53 -54.60
CA GLU A 548 -64.43 15.24 -55.10
C GLU A 548 -65.67 14.33 -54.99
N PRO A 549 -66.80 14.84 -54.48
CA PRO A 549 -68.02 14.04 -54.31
C PRO A 549 -68.63 13.52 -55.61
#